data_AF-A0A4Q5UY43-F1
#
_entry.id   AF-A0A4Q5UY43-F1
#
_cell.length_a   1.000
_cell.length_b   1.000
_cell.length_c   1.000
_cell.angle_alpha   90.00
_cell.angle_beta   90.00
_cell.angle_gamma   90.00
#
_symmetry.space_group_name_H-M   'P 1'
#
loop_
_entity.id
_entity.type
_entity.pdbx_description
1 polymer ?
#
loop_
_entity_poly.entity_id
_entity_poly.type
_entity_poly.pdbx_seq_one_letter_code
_entity_poly.pdbx_strand_id
1 'polypeptide(L)'
;MKYLLLPALLLSIHFSLQAQENVGIGTSSPDPSALLHVSSTTKGVLLPTMTDGQKAGIINPPRGLLIYQTNSIPGFYVNKSAVPASPNWSLVSEGINYWSPMTGNPANIYNSNTGNIGFGTNSPSEKVHIQNGKLFLSRVANTNNDIVFNMPAPQGILGGEGQGIQFQVAGADRGYVNFSTGILGNMLTLSSNSNANLSIGNNGNVSVGGGLGSELLTVFGNALIRNEGSLFLEKTGGNRTVEIKSSESGADGASILLYNNAGLVTIEMDADFGDGDGRVITSELQIRGGSDLAEKFDLIPEDEKNIRPGMLVSIDENLEGQLCITKVAADTKIVGVVSGANGIKTGMLMGQQESIADGK
;
A
#
# COMPACT_ATOMS: atom_id res chain seq x y z
N MET A 1 -79.20 85.72 -18.00
CA MET A 1 -79.39 84.77 -16.88
C MET A 1 -78.99 83.40 -17.40
N LYS A 2 -77.85 82.85 -16.97
CA LYS A 2 -77.70 82.08 -15.72
C LYS A 2 -78.31 80.67 -15.84
N TYR A 3 -77.39 79.72 -15.89
CA TYR A 3 -77.49 78.32 -15.43
C TYR A 3 -78.41 77.37 -16.19
N LEU A 4 -77.83 76.59 -17.11
CA LEU A 4 -78.21 75.18 -17.28
C LEU A 4 -77.07 74.33 -17.89
N LEU A 5 -75.81 74.55 -17.45
CA LEU A 5 -74.65 73.74 -17.88
C LEU A 5 -74.37 72.54 -16.95
N LEU A 6 -75.33 72.16 -16.11
CA LEU A 6 -75.11 71.19 -15.02
C LEU A 6 -75.65 69.76 -15.21
N PRO A 7 -76.61 69.41 -16.11
CA PRO A 7 -77.06 68.03 -16.20
C PRO A 7 -76.28 67.17 -17.21
N ALA A 8 -75.51 67.77 -18.14
CA ALA A 8 -74.80 67.02 -19.18
C ALA A 8 -73.44 66.43 -18.75
N LEU A 9 -72.86 66.91 -17.64
CA LEU A 9 -71.57 66.42 -17.12
C LEU A 9 -71.72 65.23 -16.16
N LEU A 10 -72.94 64.90 -15.73
CA LEU A 10 -73.20 63.85 -14.72
C LEU A 10 -73.57 62.48 -15.30
N LEU A 11 -73.66 62.32 -16.64
CA LEU A 11 -74.13 61.08 -17.28
C LEU A 11 -73.03 60.25 -17.96
N SER A 12 -71.75 60.49 -17.65
CA SER A 12 -70.62 59.73 -18.23
C SER A 12 -69.68 59.10 -17.21
N ILE A 13 -70.08 58.97 -15.93
CA ILE A 13 -69.35 58.15 -14.97
C ILE A 13 -69.90 56.72 -15.06
N HIS A 14 -69.42 55.96 -16.04
CA HIS A 14 -69.54 54.51 -16.01
C HIS A 14 -68.58 54.03 -14.92
N PHE A 15 -69.09 53.85 -13.69
CA PHE A 15 -68.42 53.00 -12.71
C PHE A 15 -68.40 51.59 -13.28
N SER A 16 -67.34 51.25 -14.01
CA SER A 16 -67.00 49.86 -14.24
C SER A 16 -66.55 49.32 -12.89
N LEU A 17 -67.48 48.69 -12.17
CA LEU A 17 -67.12 47.73 -11.14
C LEU A 17 -66.38 46.61 -11.87
N GLN A 18 -65.05 46.72 -11.95
CA GLN A 18 -64.19 45.63 -12.34
C GLN A 18 -64.45 44.53 -11.30
N ALA A 19 -65.11 43.45 -11.72
CA ALA A 19 -65.07 42.21 -10.98
C ALA A 19 -63.59 41.88 -10.75
N GLN A 20 -63.23 41.52 -9.53
CA GLN A 20 -61.84 41.21 -9.18
C GLN A 20 -61.32 40.11 -10.13
N GLU A 21 -60.26 40.39 -10.91
CA GLU A 21 -59.66 39.42 -11.85
C GLU A 21 -59.05 38.21 -11.13
N ASN A 22 -58.89 38.31 -9.80
CA ASN A 22 -58.38 37.28 -8.91
C ASN A 22 -59.13 37.25 -7.57
N VAL A 23 -58.99 36.14 -6.85
CA VAL A 23 -59.60 35.96 -5.52
C VAL A 23 -58.58 36.27 -4.44
N GLY A 24 -58.82 37.32 -3.68
CA GLY A 24 -58.11 37.62 -2.44
C GLY A 24 -58.82 37.06 -1.21
N ILE A 25 -58.15 36.25 -0.41
CA ILE A 25 -58.64 35.82 0.91
C ILE A 25 -57.67 36.34 1.96
N GLY A 26 -58.13 37.28 2.80
CA GLY A 26 -57.28 37.92 3.82
C GLY A 26 -56.35 39.02 3.28
N THR A 27 -56.47 39.41 2.01
CA THR A 27 -55.80 40.57 1.42
C THR A 27 -56.76 41.33 0.49
N SER A 28 -56.70 42.66 0.51
CA SER A 28 -57.42 43.53 -0.43
C SER A 28 -56.62 43.85 -1.70
N SER A 29 -55.34 43.45 -1.73
CA SER A 29 -54.44 43.62 -2.87
C SER A 29 -53.86 42.25 -3.24
N PRO A 30 -54.64 41.37 -3.90
CA PRO A 30 -54.14 40.07 -4.33
C PRO A 30 -52.98 40.25 -5.32
N ASP A 31 -52.09 39.26 -5.40
CA ASP A 31 -50.94 39.36 -6.29
C ASP A 31 -51.44 39.33 -7.74
N PRO A 32 -51.04 40.27 -8.61
CA PRO A 32 -51.51 40.31 -10.00
C PRO A 32 -51.20 39.03 -10.80
N SER A 33 -50.20 38.24 -10.38
CA SER A 33 -49.84 36.96 -11.01
C SER A 33 -50.64 35.76 -10.49
N ALA A 34 -51.46 35.93 -9.44
CA ALA A 34 -52.19 34.84 -8.80
C ALA A 34 -53.69 34.94 -9.06
N LEU A 35 -54.31 33.83 -9.49
CA LEU A 35 -55.79 33.71 -9.54
C LEU A 35 -56.40 33.56 -8.13
N LEU A 36 -55.63 33.08 -7.15
CA LEU A 36 -55.99 32.97 -5.74
C LEU A 36 -54.80 33.38 -4.87
N HIS A 37 -54.95 34.47 -4.10
CA HIS A 37 -53.98 34.92 -3.09
C HIS A 37 -54.61 34.78 -1.71
N VAL A 38 -54.12 33.83 -0.91
CA VAL A 38 -54.50 33.67 0.50
C VAL A 38 -53.41 34.25 1.39
N SER A 39 -53.73 35.27 2.19
CA SER A 39 -52.80 35.91 3.13
C SER A 39 -53.33 35.81 4.57
N SER A 40 -52.54 35.20 5.45
CA SER A 40 -52.81 35.16 6.88
C SER A 40 -51.52 34.85 7.64
N THR A 41 -51.36 35.43 8.82
CA THR A 41 -50.27 35.10 9.75
C THR A 41 -50.65 34.03 10.78
N THR A 42 -51.94 33.67 10.86
CA THR A 42 -52.48 32.77 11.90
C THR A 42 -53.35 31.63 11.38
N LYS A 43 -53.75 31.65 10.09
CA LYS A 43 -54.57 30.62 9.45
C LYS A 43 -53.86 30.05 8.22
N GLY A 44 -54.16 28.80 7.89
CA GLY A 44 -53.69 28.13 6.67
C GLY A 44 -54.84 27.79 5.71
N VAL A 45 -54.51 27.11 4.61
CA VAL A 45 -55.50 26.56 3.68
C VAL A 45 -55.66 25.07 3.96
N LEU A 46 -56.89 24.64 4.28
CA LEU A 46 -57.22 23.23 4.33
C LEU A 46 -57.63 22.76 2.93
N LEU A 47 -56.76 22.01 2.28
CA LEU A 47 -57.04 21.39 0.99
C LEU A 47 -57.97 20.16 1.18
N PRO A 48 -58.64 19.67 0.13
CA PRO A 48 -59.51 18.49 0.24
C PRO A 48 -58.79 17.32 0.91
N THR A 49 -59.35 16.87 2.04
CA THR A 49 -58.84 15.74 2.82
C THR A 49 -59.64 14.48 2.52
N MET A 50 -58.97 13.34 2.40
CA MET A 50 -59.63 12.07 2.05
C MET A 50 -58.80 10.85 2.43
N THR A 51 -59.41 9.66 2.45
CA THR A 51 -58.71 8.39 2.61
C THR A 51 -58.10 7.90 1.28
N ASP A 52 -57.19 6.93 1.33
CA ASP A 52 -56.58 6.31 0.15
C ASP A 52 -57.64 5.73 -0.81
N GLY A 53 -58.68 5.07 -0.26
CA GLY A 53 -59.80 4.55 -1.05
C GLY A 53 -60.63 5.66 -1.71
N GLN A 54 -60.85 6.78 -1.02
CA GLN A 54 -61.56 7.95 -1.59
C GLN A 54 -60.73 8.65 -2.67
N LYS A 55 -59.41 8.78 -2.47
CA LYS A 55 -58.47 9.28 -3.48
C LYS A 55 -58.46 8.40 -4.73
N ALA A 56 -58.43 7.09 -4.54
CA ALA A 56 -58.53 6.11 -5.64
C ALA A 56 -59.88 6.17 -6.38
N GLY A 57 -60.95 6.56 -5.66
CA GLY A 57 -62.29 6.73 -6.22
C GLY A 57 -62.51 8.02 -7.02
N ILE A 58 -61.54 8.94 -7.10
CA ILE A 58 -61.67 10.13 -7.94
C ILE A 58 -61.60 9.70 -9.41
N ILE A 59 -62.72 9.87 -10.12
CA ILE A 59 -62.82 9.58 -11.55
C ILE A 59 -62.22 10.75 -12.34
N ASN A 60 -61.31 10.45 -13.27
CA ASN A 60 -60.69 11.44 -14.16
C ASN A 60 -60.07 12.68 -13.43
N PRO A 61 -59.25 12.50 -12.38
CA PRO A 61 -58.64 13.61 -11.69
C PRO A 61 -57.76 14.42 -12.66
N PRO A 62 -57.87 15.76 -12.67
CA PRO A 62 -57.01 16.59 -13.50
C PRO A 62 -55.55 16.48 -13.05
N ARG A 63 -54.62 16.70 -13.99
CA ARG A 63 -53.20 16.84 -13.68
C ARG A 63 -53.00 18.05 -12.75
N GLY A 64 -52.20 17.89 -11.70
CA GLY A 64 -51.94 18.93 -10.72
C GLY A 64 -52.97 19.00 -9.59
N LEU A 65 -54.00 18.14 -9.59
CA LEU A 65 -54.93 18.06 -8.46
C LEU A 65 -54.15 17.72 -7.19
N LEU A 66 -54.23 18.61 -6.19
CA LEU A 66 -53.56 18.50 -4.90
C LEU A 66 -54.59 18.16 -3.82
N ILE A 67 -54.34 17.08 -3.09
CA ILE A 67 -55.19 16.60 -1.99
C ILE A 67 -54.32 16.22 -0.79
N TYR A 68 -54.93 16.12 0.39
CA TYR A 68 -54.28 15.56 1.57
C TYR A 68 -54.88 14.20 1.92
N GLN A 69 -54.07 13.15 1.92
CA GLN A 69 -54.49 11.82 2.35
C GLN A 69 -54.32 11.66 3.86
N THR A 70 -55.33 11.09 4.53
CA THR A 70 -55.36 10.97 6.00
C THR A 70 -54.96 9.60 6.56
N ASN A 71 -54.85 8.56 5.73
CA ASN A 71 -54.54 7.19 6.16
C ASN A 71 -53.52 6.49 5.24
N SER A 72 -53.16 5.24 5.57
CA SER A 72 -52.11 4.44 4.91
C SER A 72 -50.74 5.14 4.96
N ILE A 73 -50.47 6.01 3.98
CA ILE A 73 -49.32 6.92 3.92
C ILE A 73 -49.88 8.35 3.90
N PRO A 74 -50.06 8.99 5.06
CA PRO A 74 -50.64 10.33 5.14
C PRO A 74 -49.74 11.40 4.52
N GLY A 75 -50.32 12.38 3.83
CA GLY A 75 -49.54 13.48 3.25
C GLY A 75 -50.22 14.17 2.08
N PHE A 76 -49.54 15.17 1.52
CA PHE A 76 -50.00 15.84 0.31
C PHE A 76 -49.72 15.00 -0.92
N TYR A 77 -50.72 14.76 -1.76
CA TYR A 77 -50.57 14.05 -3.03
C TYR A 77 -50.95 14.96 -4.19
N VAL A 78 -50.15 14.92 -5.24
CA VAL A 78 -50.45 15.56 -6.52
C VAL A 78 -50.65 14.50 -7.59
N ASN A 79 -51.72 14.62 -8.38
CA ASN A 79 -51.89 13.78 -9.56
C ASN A 79 -50.95 14.26 -10.68
N LYS A 80 -49.99 13.43 -11.07
CA LYS A 80 -49.01 13.72 -12.14
C LYS A 80 -49.47 13.24 -13.51
N SER A 81 -50.56 12.49 -13.59
CA SER A 81 -50.96 11.84 -14.83
C SER A 81 -51.32 12.83 -15.94
N ALA A 82 -50.92 12.51 -17.17
CA ALA A 82 -51.38 13.16 -18.39
C ALA A 82 -52.76 12.67 -18.86
N VAL A 83 -53.13 11.46 -18.42
CA VAL A 83 -54.26 10.70 -18.90
C VAL A 83 -55.28 10.64 -17.77
N PRO A 84 -56.41 11.36 -17.86
CA PRO A 84 -57.38 11.42 -16.75
C PRO A 84 -57.87 10.04 -16.30
N ALA A 85 -58.08 9.12 -17.24
CA ALA A 85 -58.55 7.75 -16.95
C ALA A 85 -57.52 6.85 -16.24
N SER A 86 -56.29 7.33 -16.04
CA SER A 86 -55.23 6.59 -15.35
C SER A 86 -54.51 7.51 -14.36
N PRO A 87 -55.09 7.76 -13.18
CA PRO A 87 -54.48 8.61 -12.15
C PRO A 87 -53.07 8.14 -11.76
N ASN A 88 -52.15 9.07 -11.53
CA ASN A 88 -50.82 8.80 -11.01
C ASN A 88 -50.56 9.72 -9.81
N TRP A 89 -50.98 9.25 -8.64
CA TRP A 89 -50.85 9.98 -7.39
C TRP A 89 -49.43 9.88 -6.85
N SER A 90 -48.74 11.02 -6.79
CA SER A 90 -47.41 11.12 -6.19
C SER A 90 -47.50 11.90 -4.90
N LEU A 91 -46.95 11.34 -3.83
CA LEU A 91 -46.69 12.05 -2.59
C LEU A 91 -45.77 13.24 -2.88
N VAL A 92 -46.13 14.41 -2.37
CA VAL A 92 -45.36 15.64 -2.42
C VAL A 92 -44.55 15.68 -1.15
N SER A 93 -43.44 14.92 -1.16
CA SER A 93 -42.43 14.82 -0.11
C SER A 93 -42.96 14.51 1.30
N GLU A 94 -42.66 13.32 1.81
CA GLU A 94 -42.47 13.17 3.25
C GLU A 94 -41.13 13.82 3.63
N GLY A 95 -41.14 14.60 4.71
CA GLY A 95 -40.04 15.46 5.15
C GLY A 95 -38.78 14.73 5.65
N ILE A 96 -38.29 13.73 4.92
CA ILE A 96 -36.96 13.16 5.12
C ILE A 96 -36.27 13.16 3.76
N ASN A 97 -35.79 14.33 3.36
CA ASN A 97 -34.72 14.37 2.38
C ASN A 97 -33.53 13.65 3.02
N TYR A 98 -33.27 12.40 2.61
CA TYR A 98 -32.12 11.65 3.12
C TYR A 98 -30.79 12.34 2.80
N TRP A 99 -30.79 13.32 1.90
CA TRP A 99 -29.71 14.27 1.71
C TRP A 99 -30.22 15.65 2.12
N SER A 100 -29.93 16.03 3.36
CA SER A 100 -30.36 17.32 3.93
C SER A 100 -29.18 18.29 4.02
N PRO A 101 -29.37 19.59 3.71
CA PRO A 101 -28.36 20.59 4.00
C PRO A 101 -28.15 20.71 5.51
N MET A 102 -26.90 20.87 5.94
CA MET A 102 -26.57 21.04 7.35
C MET A 102 -27.07 22.39 7.86
N THR A 103 -27.83 22.38 8.97
CA THR A 103 -28.25 23.61 9.65
C THR A 103 -27.03 24.42 10.05
N GLY A 104 -26.98 25.69 9.63
CA GLY A 104 -25.84 26.59 9.89
C GLY A 104 -24.69 26.50 8.88
N ASN A 105 -24.67 25.50 8.00
CA ASN A 105 -23.75 25.45 6.85
C ASN A 105 -24.39 24.70 5.67
N PRO A 106 -25.26 25.36 4.90
CA PRO A 106 -26.03 24.70 3.84
C PRO A 106 -25.18 24.24 2.64
N ALA A 107 -23.89 24.58 2.60
CA ALA A 107 -22.96 24.02 1.62
C ALA A 107 -22.61 22.55 1.91
N ASN A 108 -22.79 22.11 3.17
CA ASN A 108 -22.64 20.72 3.55
C ASN A 108 -23.98 19.99 3.39
N ILE A 109 -23.94 18.78 2.85
CA ILE A 109 -25.08 17.88 2.75
C ILE A 109 -24.78 16.66 3.61
N TYR A 110 -25.73 16.24 4.45
CA TYR A 110 -25.60 15.05 5.28
C TYR A 110 -26.77 14.08 5.06
N ASN A 111 -26.51 12.81 5.39
CA ASN A 111 -27.51 11.76 5.41
C ASN A 111 -27.58 11.16 6.81
N SER A 112 -28.73 11.32 7.47
CA SER A 112 -29.02 10.78 8.81
C SER A 112 -29.84 9.50 8.77
N ASN A 113 -29.88 8.79 7.63
CA ASN A 113 -30.49 7.48 7.54
C ASN A 113 -29.78 6.53 8.52
N THR A 114 -30.52 5.97 9.48
CA THR A 114 -30.01 4.97 10.41
C THR A 114 -29.86 3.59 9.76
N GLY A 115 -30.47 3.38 8.59
CA GLY A 115 -30.29 2.22 7.73
C GLY A 115 -29.01 2.30 6.88
N ASN A 116 -29.12 1.87 5.63
CA ASN A 116 -28.01 1.72 4.69
C ASN A 116 -28.22 2.59 3.44
N ILE A 117 -27.14 3.07 2.83
CA ILE A 117 -27.14 3.83 1.57
C ILE A 117 -26.75 2.89 0.42
N GLY A 118 -27.69 2.65 -0.49
CA GLY A 118 -27.46 1.86 -1.70
C GLY A 118 -27.21 2.74 -2.93
N PHE A 119 -26.14 2.48 -3.67
CA PHE A 119 -25.88 3.01 -5.00
C PHE A 119 -25.99 1.86 -6.01
N GLY A 120 -26.96 1.91 -6.91
CA GLY A 120 -27.20 0.81 -7.87
C GLY A 120 -27.89 -0.42 -7.28
N THR A 121 -28.40 -0.34 -6.05
CA THR A 121 -29.12 -1.43 -5.37
C THR A 121 -30.26 -0.90 -4.51
N ASN A 122 -31.35 -1.68 -4.42
CA ASN A 122 -32.48 -1.42 -3.51
C ASN A 122 -32.41 -2.28 -2.24
N SER A 123 -31.36 -3.10 -2.09
CA SER A 123 -31.17 -3.99 -0.93
C SER A 123 -29.73 -3.91 -0.43
N PRO A 124 -29.30 -2.74 0.07
CA PRO A 124 -27.94 -2.57 0.56
C PRO A 124 -27.68 -3.43 1.83
N SER A 125 -26.67 -4.31 1.81
CA SER A 125 -26.27 -5.14 2.95
C SER A 125 -25.39 -4.39 3.95
N GLU A 126 -24.73 -3.32 3.50
CA GLU A 126 -23.80 -2.50 4.29
C GLU A 126 -24.21 -1.04 4.34
N LYS A 127 -23.66 -0.28 5.29
CA LYS A 127 -23.97 1.15 5.49
C LYS A 127 -23.80 1.98 4.23
N VAL A 128 -22.81 1.66 3.41
CA VAL A 128 -22.66 2.18 2.05
C VAL A 128 -22.40 0.98 1.13
N HIS A 129 -23.34 0.68 0.23
CA HIS A 129 -23.23 -0.41 -0.75
C HIS A 129 -23.31 0.14 -2.17
N ILE A 130 -22.22 0.03 -2.93
CA ILE A 130 -22.19 0.32 -4.38
C ILE A 130 -22.26 -1.00 -5.14
N GLN A 131 -23.37 -1.27 -5.82
CA GLN A 131 -23.56 -2.46 -6.65
C GLN A 131 -23.30 -2.14 -8.12
N ASN A 132 -22.49 -2.96 -8.79
CA ASN A 132 -22.16 -2.84 -10.23
C ASN A 132 -21.60 -1.47 -10.64
N GLY A 133 -20.86 -0.80 -9.75
CA GLY A 133 -20.28 0.53 -9.97
C GLY A 133 -18.93 0.72 -9.30
N LYS A 134 -18.30 1.89 -9.51
CA LYS A 134 -17.03 2.27 -8.87
C LYS A 134 -17.25 3.41 -7.89
N LEU A 135 -16.54 3.42 -6.77
CA LEU A 135 -16.32 4.64 -6.00
C LEU A 135 -15.17 5.41 -6.68
N PHE A 136 -15.48 6.52 -7.33
CA PHE A 136 -14.49 7.39 -7.97
C PHE A 136 -14.20 8.60 -7.09
N LEU A 137 -13.00 8.67 -6.52
CA LEU A 137 -12.52 9.81 -5.74
C LEU A 137 -11.46 10.55 -6.56
N SER A 138 -11.80 11.74 -7.07
CA SER A 138 -10.90 12.56 -7.88
C SER A 138 -10.65 13.89 -7.21
N ARG A 139 -9.39 14.31 -7.21
CA ARG A 139 -8.95 15.52 -6.53
C ARG A 139 -9.27 16.71 -7.43
N VAL A 140 -9.80 17.77 -6.82
CA VAL A 140 -9.84 19.10 -7.43
C VAL A 140 -8.99 20.02 -6.55
N ALA A 141 -7.91 20.60 -7.10
CA ALA A 141 -6.94 21.47 -6.41
C ALA A 141 -5.97 20.77 -5.41
N ASN A 142 -5.41 21.53 -4.45
CA ASN A 142 -4.25 21.14 -3.62
C ASN A 142 -4.61 20.41 -2.30
N THR A 143 -5.78 19.81 -2.18
CA THR A 143 -6.19 19.05 -0.99
C THR A 143 -6.06 17.54 -1.22
N ASN A 144 -5.93 16.75 -0.17
CA ASN A 144 -5.89 15.29 -0.29
C ASN A 144 -7.30 14.72 -0.44
N ASN A 145 -7.43 13.63 -1.21
CA ASN A 145 -8.59 12.74 -1.12
C ASN A 145 -8.27 11.62 -0.13
N ASP A 146 -8.39 11.92 1.15
CA ASP A 146 -8.09 10.93 2.18
C ASP A 146 -9.33 10.05 2.42
N ILE A 147 -9.16 8.72 2.33
CA ILE A 147 -10.09 7.76 2.93
C ILE A 147 -9.55 7.47 4.33
N VAL A 148 -10.14 8.10 5.35
CA VAL A 148 -9.71 7.98 6.75
C VAL A 148 -10.57 6.95 7.48
N PHE A 149 -9.94 5.93 8.07
CA PHE A 149 -10.58 4.99 8.97
C PHE A 149 -10.22 5.33 10.41
N ASN A 150 -11.12 6.04 11.11
CA ASN A 150 -10.88 6.44 12.50
C ASN A 150 -11.59 5.46 13.44
N MET A 151 -10.85 4.81 14.33
CA MET A 151 -11.41 3.94 15.37
C MET A 151 -11.27 4.65 16.74
N PRO A 152 -12.35 4.78 17.54
CA PRO A 152 -12.24 5.29 18.89
C PRO A 152 -11.44 4.30 19.76
N ALA A 153 -10.44 4.78 20.49
CA ALA A 153 -9.67 3.97 21.44
C ALA A 153 -10.55 3.44 22.59
N PRO A 154 -10.27 2.27 23.20
CA PRO A 154 -9.12 1.37 23.04
C PRO A 154 -9.58 -0.03 22.58
N GLN A 155 -9.59 -0.28 21.27
CA GLN A 155 -9.70 -1.65 20.74
C GLN A 155 -8.51 -1.83 19.81
N GLY A 156 -7.70 -2.85 20.10
CA GLY A 156 -6.44 -3.09 19.45
C GLY A 156 -6.57 -3.13 17.92
N ILE A 157 -5.48 -2.73 17.28
CA ILE A 157 -5.26 -2.84 15.84
C ILE A 157 -5.76 -4.21 15.34
N LEU A 158 -6.80 -4.21 14.49
CA LEU A 158 -7.10 -5.26 13.51
C LEU A 158 -7.04 -6.71 14.04
N GLY A 159 -7.47 -6.93 15.29
CA GLY A 159 -7.31 -8.22 15.99
C GLY A 159 -8.44 -9.24 15.81
N GLY A 160 -9.47 -8.93 15.02
CA GLY A 160 -10.56 -9.85 14.71
C GLY A 160 -10.64 -10.18 13.22
N GLU A 161 -10.98 -11.43 12.88
CA GLU A 161 -11.29 -11.81 11.50
C GLU A 161 -12.30 -10.81 10.88
N GLY A 162 -11.96 -10.21 9.73
CA GLY A 162 -12.83 -9.26 9.03
C GLY A 162 -12.71 -7.78 9.45
N GLN A 163 -11.79 -7.41 10.35
CA GLN A 163 -11.54 -6.01 10.70
C GLN A 163 -10.39 -5.44 9.86
N GLY A 164 -10.70 -4.61 8.87
CA GLY A 164 -9.70 -3.94 8.01
C GLY A 164 -10.23 -3.58 6.61
N ILE A 165 -9.33 -3.14 5.72
CA ILE A 165 -9.66 -2.97 4.30
C ILE A 165 -9.62 -4.35 3.65
N GLN A 166 -10.78 -4.96 3.44
CA GLN A 166 -10.90 -6.26 2.79
C GLN A 166 -11.10 -6.09 1.28
N PHE A 167 -10.19 -6.63 0.47
CA PHE A 167 -10.35 -6.73 -0.98
C PHE A 167 -10.83 -8.15 -1.33
N GLN A 168 -12.14 -8.39 -1.29
CA GLN A 168 -12.73 -9.70 -1.57
C GLN A 168 -13.25 -9.76 -3.02
N VAL A 169 -12.87 -10.82 -3.75
CA VAL A 169 -13.49 -11.17 -5.03
C VAL A 169 -13.98 -12.62 -4.89
N ALA A 170 -15.28 -12.86 -5.05
CA ALA A 170 -15.82 -14.21 -5.01
C ALA A 170 -15.32 -15.01 -6.24
N GLY A 171 -14.53 -16.05 -6.00
CA GLY A 171 -14.12 -17.02 -7.02
C GLY A 171 -12.91 -16.66 -7.90
N ALA A 172 -12.11 -15.63 -7.59
CA ALA A 172 -10.83 -15.36 -8.26
C ALA A 172 -9.88 -14.47 -7.44
N ASP A 173 -8.57 -14.75 -7.48
CA ASP A 173 -7.51 -13.98 -6.82
C ASP A 173 -7.21 -12.65 -7.55
N ARG A 174 -8.03 -11.59 -7.34
CA ARG A 174 -7.80 -10.28 -8.00
C ARG A 174 -8.15 -9.04 -7.16
N GLY A 175 -8.05 -9.09 -5.84
CA GLY A 175 -7.99 -7.88 -5.02
C GLY A 175 -6.59 -7.28 -5.08
N TYR A 176 -6.36 -6.19 -5.84
CA TYR A 176 -5.05 -5.52 -5.87
C TYR A 176 -5.19 -4.02 -5.62
N VAL A 177 -4.23 -3.44 -4.90
CA VAL A 177 -4.06 -1.99 -4.75
C VAL A 177 -3.03 -1.54 -5.80
N ASN A 178 -3.48 -0.77 -6.79
CA ASN A 178 -2.61 -0.26 -7.86
C ASN A 178 -2.12 1.15 -7.53
N PHE A 179 -0.80 1.35 -7.50
CA PHE A 179 -0.17 2.65 -7.33
C PHE A 179 0.61 3.00 -8.60
N SER A 180 0.02 3.81 -9.49
CA SER A 180 0.68 4.29 -10.71
C SER A 180 1.12 5.74 -10.52
N THR A 181 2.43 5.99 -10.39
CA THR A 181 3.00 7.34 -10.41
C THR A 181 3.75 7.58 -11.73
N GLY A 182 3.66 8.79 -12.27
CA GLY A 182 4.27 9.12 -13.56
C GLY A 182 5.77 9.40 -13.49
N ILE A 183 6.33 9.71 -12.30
CA ILE A 183 7.75 10.02 -12.09
C ILE A 183 8.12 9.71 -10.62
N LEU A 184 9.28 9.07 -10.41
CA LEU A 184 10.04 8.80 -9.17
C LEU A 184 9.37 9.21 -7.84
N GLY A 185 8.67 8.26 -7.22
CA GLY A 185 8.16 8.38 -5.85
C GLY A 185 7.48 7.09 -5.38
N ASN A 186 7.73 6.69 -4.13
CA ASN A 186 7.46 5.37 -3.54
C ASN A 186 6.09 4.78 -3.91
N MET A 187 6.08 3.52 -4.36
CA MET A 187 4.86 2.82 -4.79
C MET A 187 4.03 2.24 -3.64
N LEU A 188 4.57 2.09 -2.42
CA LEU A 188 3.81 1.67 -1.23
C LEU A 188 4.62 2.00 0.03
N THR A 189 4.07 2.79 0.95
CA THR A 189 4.66 3.08 2.27
C THR A 189 3.77 2.50 3.37
N LEU A 190 4.23 1.45 4.05
CA LEU A 190 3.59 0.91 5.26
C LEU A 190 4.42 1.36 6.46
N SER A 191 3.92 2.33 7.22
CA SER A 191 4.62 2.89 8.38
C SER A 191 3.81 2.62 9.65
N SER A 192 4.43 1.96 10.63
CA SER A 192 3.96 2.00 12.02
C SER A 192 4.86 2.95 12.80
N ASN A 193 4.23 3.82 13.58
CA ASN A 193 4.86 4.73 14.54
C ASN A 193 6.22 4.24 15.07
N SER A 194 7.27 4.79 14.46
CA SER A 194 8.66 4.81 14.96
C SER A 194 9.47 3.50 14.98
N ASN A 195 9.06 2.41 14.32
CA ASN A 195 9.96 1.32 13.87
C ASN A 195 9.17 0.24 13.09
N ALA A 196 9.38 0.19 11.76
CA ALA A 196 9.26 -0.94 10.82
C ALA A 196 8.73 -0.46 9.46
N ASN A 197 9.44 -0.81 8.37
CA ASN A 197 9.07 -0.45 7.00
C ASN A 197 8.52 -1.66 6.18
N LEU A 198 8.54 -2.89 6.72
CA LEU A 198 7.92 -4.10 6.13
C LEU A 198 7.81 -5.25 7.17
N SER A 199 6.64 -5.88 7.32
CA SER A 199 6.42 -7.10 8.13
C SER A 199 5.69 -8.16 7.29
N ILE A 200 6.22 -9.38 7.23
CA ILE A 200 5.60 -10.51 6.53
C ILE A 200 5.25 -11.59 7.55
N GLY A 201 3.96 -11.93 7.61
CA GLY A 201 3.39 -12.87 8.58
C GLY A 201 3.93 -14.30 8.46
N ASN A 202 3.40 -15.20 9.30
CA ASN A 202 3.98 -16.47 9.77
C ASN A 202 4.59 -17.49 8.76
N ASN A 203 4.59 -17.22 7.44
CA ASN A 203 5.31 -18.00 6.43
C ASN A 203 6.37 -17.17 5.63
N GLY A 204 6.68 -15.94 6.05
CA GLY A 204 8.01 -15.31 5.96
C GLY A 204 8.61 -14.92 4.61
N ASN A 205 7.88 -14.89 3.48
CA ASN A 205 8.50 -14.56 2.18
C ASN A 205 8.23 -13.12 1.69
N VAL A 206 9.29 -12.31 1.53
CA VAL A 206 9.28 -11.03 0.81
C VAL A 206 9.72 -11.29 -0.63
N SER A 207 8.82 -11.19 -1.60
CA SER A 207 9.20 -11.20 -3.03
C SER A 207 9.38 -9.78 -3.54
N VAL A 208 10.61 -9.42 -3.93
CA VAL A 208 10.92 -8.12 -4.55
C VAL A 208 11.30 -8.34 -6.02
N GLY A 209 10.39 -8.00 -6.94
CA GLY A 209 10.69 -7.92 -8.38
C GLY A 209 10.35 -9.15 -9.21
N GLY A 210 9.06 -9.35 -9.52
CA GLY A 210 8.62 -10.27 -10.57
C GLY A 210 8.36 -9.53 -11.88
N GLY A 211 9.39 -9.36 -12.72
CA GLY A 211 9.25 -8.75 -14.04
C GLY A 211 10.42 -9.09 -14.97
N LEU A 212 10.17 -10.01 -15.90
CA LEU A 212 10.95 -10.34 -17.11
C LEU A 212 12.45 -9.97 -17.09
N GLY A 213 13.29 -10.82 -16.49
CA GLY A 213 14.76 -10.77 -16.71
C GLY A 213 15.64 -11.05 -15.49
N SER A 214 15.56 -12.27 -14.95
CA SER A 214 16.65 -13.02 -14.28
C SER A 214 17.31 -12.55 -12.96
N GLU A 215 16.62 -11.88 -12.02
CA GLU A 215 17.06 -11.80 -10.61
C GLU A 215 15.85 -11.82 -9.66
N LEU A 216 15.90 -12.62 -8.57
CA LEU A 216 14.80 -12.77 -7.59
C LEU A 216 14.87 -11.78 -6.40
N LEU A 217 16.04 -11.20 -6.16
CA LEU A 217 16.29 -10.19 -5.12
C LEU A 217 17.52 -9.35 -5.50
N THR A 218 17.34 -8.04 -5.71
CA THR A 218 18.43 -7.08 -5.89
C THR A 218 18.41 -6.09 -4.72
N VAL A 219 19.52 -5.98 -3.98
CA VAL A 219 19.67 -5.02 -2.87
C VAL A 219 20.59 -3.88 -3.34
N PHE A 220 20.05 -2.67 -3.48
CA PHE A 220 20.87 -1.47 -3.70
C PHE A 220 21.43 -0.99 -2.35
N GLY A 221 22.72 -1.23 -2.10
CA GLY A 221 23.40 -0.88 -0.85
C GLY A 221 23.71 -2.11 0.02
N ASN A 222 23.83 -1.91 1.32
CA ASN A 222 24.21 -2.97 2.27
C ASN A 222 22.98 -3.76 2.74
N ALA A 223 23.07 -5.09 2.71
CA ALA A 223 22.18 -5.97 3.46
C ALA A 223 22.74 -6.17 4.88
N LEU A 224 21.91 -5.99 5.89
CA LEU A 224 22.30 -6.12 7.29
C LEU A 224 21.57 -7.29 7.94
N ILE A 225 22.34 -8.25 8.43
CA ILE A 225 21.87 -9.42 9.19
C ILE A 225 22.40 -9.26 10.62
N ARG A 226 21.52 -9.36 11.63
CA ARG A 226 21.84 -9.12 13.06
C ARG A 226 21.10 -10.13 13.94
N ASN A 227 21.47 -10.17 15.23
CA ASN A 227 20.82 -10.97 16.26
C ASN A 227 20.75 -12.46 15.89
N GLU A 228 21.89 -13.06 15.55
CA GLU A 228 21.99 -14.47 15.14
C GLU A 228 21.21 -14.80 13.85
N GLY A 229 20.89 -13.77 13.06
CA GLY A 229 20.30 -13.93 11.75
C GLY A 229 21.22 -14.65 10.76
N SER A 230 20.62 -15.29 9.76
CA SER A 230 21.35 -16.00 8.72
C SER A 230 20.76 -15.75 7.33
N LEU A 231 21.61 -15.78 6.30
CA LEU A 231 21.19 -15.89 4.91
C LEU A 231 21.28 -17.36 4.47
N PHE A 232 20.17 -17.91 4.00
CA PHE A 232 20.10 -19.27 3.48
C PHE A 232 19.97 -19.26 1.96
N LEU A 233 20.76 -20.10 1.29
CA LEU A 233 20.51 -20.54 -0.08
C LEU A 233 20.10 -22.01 -0.02
N GLU A 234 18.97 -22.34 -0.63
CA GLU A 234 18.42 -23.69 -0.64
C GLU A 234 18.18 -24.15 -2.07
N LYS A 235 18.37 -25.45 -2.33
CA LYS A 235 17.97 -26.05 -3.61
C LYS A 235 16.46 -26.30 -3.64
N THR A 236 15.92 -26.50 -4.84
CA THR A 236 14.56 -27.01 -5.01
C THR A 236 14.38 -28.31 -4.22
N GLY A 237 13.42 -28.33 -3.29
CA GLY A 237 13.21 -29.45 -2.37
C GLY A 237 13.68 -29.20 -0.93
N GLY A 238 14.20 -28.00 -0.61
CA GLY A 238 14.32 -27.51 0.78
C GLY A 238 15.59 -27.89 1.53
N ASN A 239 16.59 -28.50 0.88
CA ASN A 239 17.89 -28.66 1.53
C ASN A 239 18.71 -27.38 1.35
N ARG A 240 19.32 -26.93 2.44
CA ARG A 240 20.32 -25.87 2.43
C ARG A 240 21.53 -26.27 1.59
N THR A 241 22.07 -25.30 0.85
CA THR A 241 23.32 -25.40 0.10
C THR A 241 24.36 -24.42 0.63
N VAL A 242 23.92 -23.24 1.09
CA VAL A 242 24.79 -22.23 1.72
C VAL A 242 24.06 -21.62 2.91
N GLU A 243 24.77 -21.39 4.00
CA GLU A 243 24.33 -20.60 5.13
C GLU A 243 25.41 -19.59 5.49
N ILE A 244 25.05 -18.31 5.56
CA ILE A 244 25.92 -17.23 6.04
C ILE A 244 25.33 -16.73 7.35
N LYS A 245 26.04 -16.96 8.46
CA LYS A 245 25.59 -16.66 9.82
C LYS A 245 26.23 -15.37 10.29
N SER A 246 25.45 -14.47 10.89
CA SER A 246 26.02 -13.25 11.48
C SER A 246 26.83 -13.53 12.76
N SER A 247 26.56 -14.65 13.41
CA SER A 247 27.23 -15.13 14.64
C SER A 247 26.89 -16.61 14.86
N GLU A 248 27.81 -17.39 15.41
CA GLU A 248 27.58 -18.82 15.70
C GLU A 248 26.80 -19.04 17.00
N SER A 249 27.14 -18.29 18.05
CA SER A 249 26.37 -18.15 19.28
C SER A 249 26.73 -16.84 19.98
N GLY A 250 25.76 -15.96 20.28
CA GLY A 250 25.97 -14.75 21.08
C GLY A 250 27.17 -13.86 20.69
N ALA A 251 28.34 -14.13 21.28
CA ALA A 251 29.58 -13.36 21.14
C ALA A 251 30.55 -13.88 20.05
N ASP A 252 30.29 -15.05 19.48
CA ASP A 252 31.18 -15.70 18.51
C ASP A 252 31.11 -15.02 17.14
N GLY A 253 32.19 -15.18 16.37
CA GLY A 253 32.35 -14.67 15.01
C GLY A 253 31.31 -15.18 13.99
N ALA A 254 31.36 -14.61 12.78
CA ALA A 254 30.51 -15.02 11.66
C ALA A 254 31.04 -16.30 11.02
N SER A 255 30.15 -17.08 10.40
CA SER A 255 30.56 -18.26 9.62
C SER A 255 29.81 -18.45 8.31
N ILE A 256 30.47 -19.17 7.40
CA ILE A 256 29.92 -19.61 6.12
C ILE A 256 29.98 -21.13 6.07
N LEU A 257 28.81 -21.75 5.94
CA LEU A 257 28.66 -23.20 5.87
C LEU A 257 28.22 -23.60 4.45
N LEU A 258 28.97 -24.52 3.84
CA LEU A 258 28.64 -25.11 2.55
C LEU A 258 28.23 -26.57 2.74
N TYR A 259 27.01 -26.87 2.30
CA TYR A 259 26.39 -28.16 2.48
C TYR A 259 26.46 -28.99 1.20
N ASN A 260 26.74 -30.28 1.34
CA ASN A 260 26.63 -31.23 0.24
C ASN A 260 25.17 -31.62 -0.05
N ASN A 261 24.96 -32.46 -1.06
CA ASN A 261 23.63 -32.89 -1.48
C ASN A 261 22.82 -33.64 -0.39
N ALA A 262 23.52 -34.26 0.58
CA ALA A 262 22.94 -34.97 1.71
C ALA A 262 22.59 -34.04 2.89
N GLY A 263 22.91 -32.74 2.81
CA GLY A 263 22.67 -31.77 3.87
C GLY A 263 23.73 -31.77 4.97
N LEU A 264 24.91 -32.34 4.71
CA LEU A 264 26.05 -32.30 5.63
C LEU A 264 26.97 -31.14 5.27
N VAL A 265 27.48 -30.42 6.28
CA VAL A 265 28.52 -29.40 6.09
C VAL A 265 29.80 -30.11 5.62
N THR A 266 30.33 -29.67 4.48
CA THR A 266 31.58 -30.20 3.92
C THR A 266 32.70 -29.16 3.85
N ILE A 267 32.33 -27.88 3.86
CA ILE A 267 33.28 -26.77 4.00
C ILE A 267 32.69 -25.79 4.99
N GLU A 268 33.51 -25.38 5.94
CA GLU A 268 33.17 -24.39 6.96
C GLU A 268 34.28 -23.33 6.96
N MET A 269 33.86 -22.06 6.90
CA MET A 269 34.73 -20.92 7.11
C MET A 269 34.23 -20.22 8.36
N ASP A 270 34.97 -20.39 9.45
CA ASP A 270 34.66 -19.86 10.77
C ASP A 270 35.63 -18.72 11.07
N ALA A 271 35.10 -17.58 11.52
CA ALA A 271 35.91 -16.42 11.88
C ALA A 271 36.49 -16.49 13.30
N ASP A 272 35.99 -17.39 14.15
CA ASP A 272 36.29 -17.46 15.59
C ASP A 272 36.30 -18.93 16.06
N PHE A 273 37.14 -19.75 15.41
CA PHE A 273 37.17 -21.18 15.68
C PHE A 273 37.92 -21.47 16.98
N GLY A 274 37.17 -21.77 18.04
CA GLY A 274 37.71 -22.28 19.29
C GLY A 274 38.40 -21.22 20.16
N ASP A 275 39.64 -20.85 19.82
CA ASP A 275 40.50 -19.94 20.61
C ASP A 275 40.50 -18.48 20.14
N GLY A 276 39.65 -18.10 19.18
CA GLY A 276 39.64 -16.75 18.61
C GLY A 276 39.98 -16.69 17.12
N ASP A 277 40.64 -17.72 16.59
CA ASP A 277 41.28 -17.66 15.28
C ASP A 277 40.34 -18.10 14.16
N GLY A 278 40.45 -17.43 13.01
CA GLY A 278 39.73 -17.84 11.81
C GLY A 278 40.23 -19.19 11.27
N ARG A 279 39.31 -20.07 10.87
CA ARG A 279 39.62 -21.40 10.33
C ARG A 279 38.79 -21.74 9.10
N VAL A 280 39.45 -22.37 8.13
CA VAL A 280 38.77 -23.04 7.00
C VAL A 280 38.89 -24.55 7.21
N ILE A 281 37.76 -25.24 7.30
CA ILE A 281 37.67 -26.67 7.56
C ILE A 281 37.11 -27.34 6.32
N THR A 282 37.89 -28.26 5.75
CA THR A 282 37.50 -29.11 4.61
C THR A 282 38.22 -30.45 4.70
N SER A 283 37.60 -31.51 4.19
CA SER A 283 38.27 -32.82 4.06
C SER A 283 39.22 -32.90 2.87
N GLU A 284 38.97 -32.11 1.83
CA GLU A 284 39.79 -32.10 0.61
C GLU A 284 39.99 -30.66 0.12
N LEU A 285 41.25 -30.31 -0.13
CA LEU A 285 41.63 -29.05 -0.76
C LEU A 285 42.40 -29.36 -2.04
N GLN A 286 41.80 -29.05 -3.20
CA GLN A 286 42.47 -29.16 -4.49
C GLN A 286 42.91 -27.79 -4.98
N ILE A 287 44.23 -27.60 -5.09
CA ILE A 287 44.82 -26.39 -5.68
C ILE A 287 45.10 -26.67 -7.16
N ARG A 288 44.42 -25.93 -8.06
CA ARG A 288 44.53 -26.14 -9.52
C ARG A 288 45.64 -25.32 -10.19
N GLY A 289 46.37 -24.50 -9.43
CA GLY A 289 47.45 -23.63 -9.92
C GLY A 289 48.62 -23.58 -8.93
N GLY A 290 49.84 -23.53 -9.46
CA GLY A 290 51.05 -23.81 -8.67
C GLY A 290 51.22 -25.29 -8.35
N SER A 291 52.39 -25.70 -7.82
CA SER A 291 52.72 -27.14 -7.71
C SER A 291 53.45 -27.55 -6.44
N ASP A 292 53.75 -26.60 -5.57
CA ASP A 292 54.65 -26.77 -4.42
C ASP A 292 54.06 -26.17 -3.15
N LEU A 293 54.56 -26.65 -2.01
CA LEU A 293 54.46 -25.99 -0.72
C LEU A 293 55.76 -25.24 -0.53
N ALA A 294 55.67 -23.92 -0.37
CA ALA A 294 56.84 -23.08 -0.17
C ALA A 294 56.71 -22.28 1.12
N GLU A 295 57.85 -21.89 1.63
CA GLU A 295 58.03 -20.95 2.73
C GLU A 295 59.06 -19.91 2.26
N LYS A 296 59.02 -18.73 2.86
CA LYS A 296 60.07 -17.73 2.64
C LYS A 296 61.23 -18.03 3.58
N PHE A 297 62.44 -17.92 3.03
CA PHE A 297 63.68 -18.09 3.78
C PHE A 297 64.67 -17.02 3.37
N ASP A 298 65.38 -16.48 4.35
CA ASP A 298 66.48 -15.56 4.11
C ASP A 298 67.64 -16.31 3.44
N LEU A 299 68.28 -15.67 2.46
CA LEU A 299 69.48 -16.19 1.82
C LEU A 299 70.72 -15.53 2.41
N ILE A 300 71.87 -16.20 2.27
CA ILE A 300 73.15 -15.54 2.54
C ILE A 300 73.33 -14.32 1.61
N PRO A 301 73.91 -13.20 2.08
CA PRO A 301 74.01 -11.95 1.31
C PRO A 301 74.71 -12.08 -0.06
N GLU A 302 75.58 -13.08 -0.20
CA GLU A 302 76.31 -13.34 -1.45
C GLU A 302 75.41 -13.90 -2.56
N ASP A 303 74.39 -14.68 -2.20
CA ASP A 303 73.55 -15.40 -3.14
C ASP A 303 72.23 -14.66 -3.45
N GLU A 304 71.79 -13.72 -2.60
CA GLU A 304 70.58 -12.90 -2.80
C GLU A 304 70.48 -12.26 -4.19
N LYS A 305 71.60 -11.77 -4.75
CA LYS A 305 71.61 -11.07 -6.05
C LYS A 305 71.53 -12.00 -7.24
N ASN A 306 71.79 -13.29 -7.04
CA ASN A 306 71.93 -14.26 -8.12
C ASN A 306 70.83 -15.32 -8.12
N ILE A 307 69.94 -15.31 -7.12
CA ILE A 307 68.87 -16.29 -6.99
C ILE A 307 67.88 -16.20 -8.16
N ARG A 308 67.45 -17.36 -8.65
CA ARG A 308 66.43 -17.51 -9.70
C ARG A 308 65.54 -18.71 -9.39
N PRO A 309 64.26 -18.67 -9.81
CA PRO A 309 63.40 -19.84 -9.73
C PRO A 309 64.01 -21.07 -10.40
N GLY A 310 63.91 -22.22 -9.74
CA GLY A 310 64.47 -23.50 -10.19
C GLY A 310 65.88 -23.80 -9.66
N MET A 311 66.52 -22.87 -8.94
CA MET A 311 67.80 -23.14 -8.27
C MET A 311 67.58 -24.00 -7.03
N LEU A 312 68.52 -24.91 -6.76
CA LEU A 312 68.55 -25.73 -5.56
C LEU A 312 69.17 -24.93 -4.41
N VAL A 313 68.56 -24.98 -3.23
CA VAL A 313 69.02 -24.30 -2.01
C VAL A 313 69.33 -25.30 -0.90
N SER A 314 70.38 -25.00 -0.14
CA SER A 314 70.90 -25.84 0.95
C SER A 314 71.02 -25.04 2.25
N ILE A 315 71.05 -25.74 3.38
CA ILE A 315 71.31 -25.14 4.70
C ILE A 315 72.79 -24.72 4.77
N ASP A 316 73.06 -23.48 5.19
CA ASP A 316 74.41 -23.06 5.59
C ASP A 316 74.63 -23.40 7.07
N GLU A 317 75.67 -24.19 7.36
CA GLU A 317 76.03 -24.57 8.73
C GLU A 317 76.72 -23.46 9.51
N ASN A 318 77.16 -22.40 8.84
CA ASN A 318 77.87 -21.28 9.46
C ASN A 318 76.93 -20.10 9.79
N LEU A 319 75.71 -20.09 9.23
CA LEU A 319 74.73 -19.03 9.37
C LEU A 319 73.35 -19.62 9.65
N GLU A 320 73.00 -19.70 10.94
CA GLU A 320 71.72 -20.25 11.39
C GLU A 320 70.53 -19.49 10.79
N GLY A 321 69.55 -20.23 10.28
CA GLY A 321 68.31 -19.68 9.73
C GLY A 321 68.41 -19.13 8.30
N GLN A 322 69.58 -19.22 7.65
CA GLN A 322 69.75 -18.79 6.25
C GLN A 322 70.05 -19.97 5.32
N LEU A 323 69.61 -19.81 4.05
CA LEU A 323 69.89 -20.76 2.98
C LEU A 323 70.96 -20.21 2.02
N CYS A 324 71.64 -21.10 1.32
CA CYS A 324 72.57 -20.75 0.25
C CYS A 324 72.27 -21.52 -1.03
N ILE A 325 72.68 -21.00 -2.18
CA ILE A 325 72.55 -21.71 -3.46
C ILE A 325 73.56 -22.85 -3.47
N THR A 326 73.11 -24.07 -3.74
CA THR A 326 74.03 -25.21 -3.79
C THR A 326 75.03 -25.06 -4.94
N LYS A 327 76.30 -25.30 -4.64
CA LYS A 327 77.42 -25.21 -5.61
C LYS A 327 78.12 -26.56 -5.80
N VAL A 328 77.63 -27.62 -5.15
CA VAL A 328 78.27 -28.94 -5.10
C VAL A 328 77.32 -30.00 -5.64
N ALA A 329 77.84 -30.91 -6.44
CA ALA A 329 77.07 -32.05 -6.93
C ALA A 329 76.79 -33.04 -5.78
N ALA A 330 75.58 -33.58 -5.74
CA ALA A 330 75.13 -34.51 -4.69
C ALA A 330 75.21 -33.92 -3.26
N ASP A 331 74.91 -32.62 -3.13
CA ASP A 331 74.82 -31.96 -1.84
C ASP A 331 73.71 -32.57 -0.98
N THR A 332 74.09 -33.13 0.17
CA THR A 332 73.18 -33.80 1.10
C THR A 332 72.39 -32.83 1.96
N LYS A 333 72.64 -31.52 1.86
CA LYS A 333 72.03 -30.47 2.68
C LYS A 333 70.97 -29.66 1.92
N ILE A 334 70.59 -30.10 0.72
CA ILE A 334 69.53 -29.49 -0.07
C ILE A 334 68.21 -29.61 0.69
N VAL A 335 67.55 -28.47 0.89
CA VAL A 335 66.24 -28.39 1.56
C VAL A 335 65.11 -27.99 0.63
N GLY A 336 65.43 -27.49 -0.57
CA GLY A 336 64.39 -27.12 -1.50
C GLY A 336 64.89 -26.59 -2.84
N VAL A 337 63.91 -26.17 -3.63
CA VAL A 337 64.09 -25.49 -4.91
C VAL A 337 63.40 -24.13 -4.79
N VAL A 338 64.02 -23.09 -5.35
CA VAL A 338 63.40 -21.76 -5.44
C VAL A 338 62.13 -21.87 -6.30
N SER A 339 60.98 -21.61 -5.71
CA SER A 339 59.67 -21.66 -6.37
C SER A 339 59.58 -20.67 -7.55
N GLY A 340 58.73 -20.95 -8.55
CA GLY A 340 58.53 -20.07 -9.72
C GLY A 340 59.11 -20.58 -11.05
N ALA A 341 59.79 -21.73 -11.05
CA ALA A 341 60.47 -22.24 -12.24
C ALA A 341 59.50 -22.43 -13.41
N ASN A 342 59.91 -22.04 -14.61
CA ASN A 342 59.06 -22.08 -15.81
C ASN A 342 57.72 -21.34 -15.68
N GLY A 343 57.60 -20.37 -14.76
CA GLY A 343 56.37 -19.60 -14.53
C GLY A 343 55.31 -20.35 -13.73
N ILE A 344 55.62 -21.52 -13.18
CA ILE A 344 54.74 -22.24 -12.25
C ILE A 344 54.73 -21.49 -10.93
N LYS A 345 53.56 -20.99 -10.51
CA LYS A 345 53.41 -20.24 -9.26
C LYS A 345 53.61 -21.16 -8.04
N THR A 346 53.84 -20.54 -6.89
CA THR A 346 53.75 -21.26 -5.62
C THR A 346 52.34 -21.82 -5.43
N GLY A 347 52.21 -23.10 -5.06
CA GLY A 347 50.92 -23.74 -4.79
C GLY A 347 50.32 -23.29 -3.46
N MET A 348 51.05 -23.52 -2.38
CA MET A 348 50.72 -23.08 -1.03
C MET A 348 51.92 -22.39 -0.41
N LEU A 349 51.75 -21.15 0.04
CA LEU A 349 52.78 -20.41 0.76
C LEU A 349 52.47 -20.46 2.26
N MET A 350 53.42 -20.98 3.03
CA MET A 350 53.35 -21.01 4.49
C MET A 350 54.25 -19.90 5.05
N GLY A 351 53.82 -19.32 6.16
CA GLY A 351 54.55 -18.26 6.84
C GLY A 351 53.65 -17.58 7.87
N GLN A 352 54.26 -16.90 8.82
CA GLN A 352 53.55 -16.09 9.81
C GLN A 352 54.12 -14.68 9.75
N GLN A 353 53.31 -13.75 9.25
CA GLN A 353 53.71 -12.37 9.07
C GLN A 353 54.21 -11.76 10.38
N GLU A 354 55.28 -10.97 10.32
CA GLU A 354 55.93 -10.34 11.48
C GLU A 354 56.55 -11.31 12.49
N SER A 355 56.70 -12.59 12.13
CA SER A 355 57.43 -13.59 12.93
C SER A 355 58.76 -13.96 12.29
N ILE A 356 59.55 -14.77 12.99
CA ILE A 356 60.78 -15.38 12.43
C ILE A 356 60.50 -16.28 11.21
N ALA A 357 59.26 -16.74 11.04
CA ALA A 357 58.81 -17.57 9.92
C ALA A 357 58.26 -16.74 8.74
N ASP A 358 58.35 -15.40 8.79
CA ASP A 358 57.92 -14.54 7.68
C ASP A 358 58.92 -14.57 6.52
N GLY A 359 60.23 -14.75 6.82
CA GLY A 359 61.33 -14.67 5.84
C GLY A 359 61.33 -13.38 5.01
N LYS A 360 62.37 -13.15 4.19
CA LYS A 360 62.44 -11.97 3.31
C LYS A 360 62.62 -12.30 1.84
#